data_AF-A0A4W5RAR8-F1
#
_entry.id   AF-A0A4W5RAR8-F1
#
_cell.length_a   1.000
_cell.length_b   1.000
_cell.length_c   1.000
_cell.angle_alpha   90.00
_cell.angle_beta   90.00
_cell.angle_gamma   90.00
#
_symmetry.space_group_name_H-M   'P 1'
#
loop_
_entity.id
_entity.type
_entity.pdbx_description
1 polymer ?
#
loop_
_entity_poly.entity_id
_entity_poly.type
_entity_poly.pdbx_seq_one_letter_code
_entity_poly.pdbx_strand_id
1 'polypeptide(L)'
;VLTICPGIAILVIVCFLMVNVVYIYEGYLRRFYHMSPSSGPRPRNRRATSALGEKIREMQGFFSLKQTGRLDLQTLSVMRKHRCGVPDVENYSFNPDQIKWKNHTITYRIDQYTPDLTQEEVDTSFRLALKVWSDAAPLKFIKVNHDKADIILSFAKKTHGDFFPFDGPKGVLAHAFEPGEDMGGDVHFDEDEIWTMGYNLFTVAAHELGHSLGLSHSKDPSSLMYPNYNYYNGAHGSVRAGNCVL
;
A
#
# COMPACT_ATOMS: atom_id res chain seq x y z
N VAL A 1 -42.46 -23.85 15.21
CA VAL A 1 -41.94 -23.29 13.94
C VAL A 1 -42.13 -21.79 14.01
N LEU A 2 -41.11 -21.04 14.41
CA LEU A 2 -41.17 -19.56 14.41
C LEU A 2 -41.00 -19.08 12.97
N THR A 3 -42.09 -18.69 12.33
CA THR A 3 -42.08 -17.95 11.07
C THR A 3 -41.52 -16.57 11.34
N ILE A 4 -40.22 -16.38 11.10
CA ILE A 4 -39.59 -15.07 11.10
C ILE A 4 -40.22 -14.25 9.97
N CYS A 5 -40.86 -13.13 10.31
CA CYS A 5 -41.45 -12.22 9.33
C CYS A 5 -40.38 -11.82 8.29
N PRO A 6 -40.66 -11.85 6.98
CA PRO A 6 -39.67 -11.55 5.94
C PRO A 6 -39.00 -10.18 6.10
N GLY A 7 -39.70 -9.18 6.65
CA GLY A 7 -39.10 -7.88 6.97
C GLY A 7 -38.06 -7.92 8.10
N ILE A 8 -38.21 -8.83 9.08
CA ILE A 8 -37.24 -9.04 10.17
C ILE A 8 -36.02 -9.79 9.64
N ALA A 9 -36.23 -10.78 8.77
CA ALA A 9 -35.13 -11.51 8.12
C ALA A 9 -34.27 -10.57 7.25
N ILE A 10 -34.89 -9.69 6.46
CA ILE A 10 -34.18 -8.67 5.66
C ILE A 10 -33.41 -7.72 6.58
N LEU A 11 -34.01 -7.24 7.66
CA LEU A 11 -33.35 -6.33 8.60
C LEU A 11 -32.14 -6.98 9.29
N VAL A 12 -32.24 -8.25 9.67
CA VAL A 12 -31.13 -9.02 10.29
C VAL A 12 -30.00 -9.24 9.27
N ILE A 13 -30.32 -9.59 8.02
CA ILE A 13 -29.32 -9.75 6.95
C ILE A 13 -28.62 -8.41 6.65
N VAL A 14 -29.37 -7.32 6.52
CA VAL A 14 -28.82 -5.98 6.30
C VAL A 14 -27.95 -5.55 7.48
N CYS A 15 -28.38 -5.81 8.71
CA CYS A 15 -27.59 -5.52 9.91
C CYS A 15 -26.28 -6.32 9.94
N PHE A 16 -26.34 -7.62 9.64
CA PHE A 16 -25.14 -8.47 9.60
C PHE A 16 -24.17 -8.03 8.49
N LEU A 17 -24.67 -7.70 7.30
CA LEU A 17 -23.85 -7.16 6.21
C LEU A 17 -23.23 -5.81 6.57
N MET A 18 -23.99 -4.92 7.22
CA MET A 18 -23.50 -3.62 7.68
C MET A 18 -22.42 -3.75 8.76
N VAL A 19 -22.54 -4.71 9.68
CA VAL A 19 -21.53 -4.99 10.71
C VAL A 19 -20.24 -5.52 10.09
N ASN A 20 -20.33 -6.44 9.12
CA ASN A 20 -19.16 -6.96 8.41
C ASN A 20 -18.45 -5.88 7.59
N VAL A 21 -19.20 -5.01 6.92
CA VAL A 21 -18.67 -3.85 6.20
C VAL A 21 -17.88 -2.97 7.17
N VAL A 22 -18.47 -2.54 8.28
CA VAL A 22 -17.78 -1.66 9.24
C VAL A 22 -16.50 -2.30 9.80
N TYR A 23 -16.51 -3.60 10.10
CA TYR A 23 -15.33 -4.32 10.59
C TYR A 23 -14.16 -4.31 9.59
N ILE A 24 -14.43 -4.56 8.30
CA ILE A 24 -13.41 -4.55 7.25
C ILE A 24 -12.76 -3.16 7.12
N TYR A 25 -13.58 -2.10 7.11
CA TYR A 25 -13.05 -0.74 6.95
C TYR A 25 -12.43 -0.17 8.23
N GLU A 26 -12.79 -0.67 9.41
CA GLU A 26 -12.00 -0.44 10.62
C GLU A 26 -10.61 -1.06 10.51
N GLY A 27 -10.49 -2.26 9.92
CA GLY A 27 -9.21 -2.89 9.61
C GLY A 27 -8.35 -2.02 8.69
N TYR A 28 -8.94 -1.45 7.64
CA TYR A 28 -8.28 -0.50 6.73
C TYR A 28 -7.73 0.72 7.48
N LEU A 29 -8.54 1.36 8.32
CA LEU A 29 -8.13 2.54 9.08
C LEU A 29 -7.10 2.22 10.18
N ARG A 30 -7.13 1.00 10.73
CA ARG A 30 -6.10 0.52 11.65
C ARG A 30 -4.76 0.36 10.92
N ARG A 31 -4.78 -0.28 9.75
CA ARG A 31 -3.58 -0.58 8.96
C ARG A 31 -2.93 0.68 8.39
N PHE A 32 -3.71 1.53 7.73
CA PHE A 32 -3.15 2.67 6.97
C PHE A 32 -3.23 4.03 7.68
N TYR A 33 -4.08 4.13 8.72
CA TYR A 33 -4.32 5.39 9.44
C TYR A 33 -4.06 5.33 10.94
N HIS A 34 -3.41 4.25 11.41
CA HIS A 34 -3.06 4.04 12.82
C HIS A 34 -4.24 4.24 13.78
N MET A 35 -5.46 3.89 13.34
CA MET A 35 -6.64 4.00 14.19
C MET A 35 -6.50 3.07 15.40
N SER A 36 -6.43 3.63 16.60
CA SER A 36 -6.36 2.81 17.82
C SER A 36 -7.68 2.06 18.05
N PRO A 37 -7.63 0.81 18.56
CA PRO A 37 -8.83 0.13 19.04
C PRO A 37 -9.49 0.98 20.12
N SER A 38 -10.81 1.15 20.06
CA SER A 38 -11.53 1.90 21.08
C SER A 38 -11.44 1.18 22.42
N SER A 39 -10.56 1.63 23.32
CA SER A 39 -10.40 1.11 24.68
C SER A 39 -11.39 1.82 25.62
N GLY A 40 -12.61 1.28 25.76
CA GLY A 40 -13.50 1.68 26.85
C GLY A 40 -15.00 1.40 26.66
N PRO A 41 -15.79 1.35 27.76
CA PRO A 41 -17.25 1.21 27.69
C PRO A 41 -17.86 2.40 26.93
N ARG A 42 -18.66 2.10 25.91
CA ARG A 42 -19.34 3.11 25.08
C ARG A 42 -20.22 4.01 25.96
N PRO A 43 -19.99 5.33 26.04
CA PRO A 43 -20.92 6.23 26.70
C PRO A 43 -22.24 6.23 25.92
N ARG A 44 -23.34 5.92 26.60
CA ARG A 44 -24.70 6.08 26.10
C ARG A 44 -25.05 7.57 26.02
N ASN A 45 -24.45 8.34 25.10
CA ASN A 45 -25.06 9.62 24.69
C ASN A 45 -24.49 10.18 23.37
N ARG A 46 -25.42 10.71 22.56
CA ARG A 46 -25.26 11.21 21.18
C ARG A 46 -24.47 12.53 21.11
N ARG A 47 -23.75 12.73 19.99
CA ARG A 47 -23.00 13.91 19.49
C ARG A 47 -21.49 14.01 19.76
N ALA A 48 -20.81 12.88 19.99
CA ALA A 48 -19.38 12.79 19.67
C ALA A 48 -19.25 12.32 18.23
N THR A 49 -18.50 13.04 17.39
CA THR A 49 -17.87 12.42 16.22
C THR A 49 -17.12 11.19 16.72
N SER A 50 -17.54 10.00 16.30
CA SER A 50 -16.82 8.79 16.74
C SER A 50 -15.37 8.92 16.26
N ALA A 51 -14.40 8.41 17.03
CA ALA A 51 -12.99 8.34 16.59
C ALA A 51 -12.87 7.73 15.18
N LEU A 52 -13.76 6.79 14.85
CA LEU A 52 -13.98 6.27 13.50
C LEU A 52 -14.30 7.35 12.47
N GLY A 53 -15.30 8.21 12.73
CA GLY A 53 -15.68 9.28 11.81
C GLY A 53 -14.58 10.34 11.60
N GLU A 54 -13.71 10.55 12.58
CA GLU A 54 -12.53 11.42 12.45
C GLU A 54 -11.47 10.77 11.55
N LYS A 55 -11.14 9.50 11.77
CA LYS A 55 -10.21 8.75 10.92
C LYS A 55 -10.73 8.60 9.49
N ILE A 56 -12.03 8.45 9.29
CA ILE A 56 -12.64 8.49 7.95
C ILE A 56 -12.44 9.87 7.30
N ARG A 57 -12.58 10.98 8.03
CA ARG A 57 -12.34 12.32 7.45
C ARG A 57 -10.89 12.53 7.07
N GLU A 58 -9.95 12.04 7.88
CA GLU A 58 -8.52 12.08 7.58
C GLU A 58 -8.20 11.33 6.29
N MET A 59 -8.68 10.09 6.17
CA MET A 59 -8.58 9.29 4.96
C MET A 59 -9.22 9.98 3.75
N GLN A 60 -10.44 10.49 3.89
CA GLN A 60 -11.11 11.25 2.84
C GLN A 60 -10.28 12.48 2.42
N GLY A 61 -9.69 13.20 3.37
CA GLY A 61 -8.81 14.32 3.11
C GLY A 61 -7.53 13.94 2.37
N PHE A 62 -6.93 12.80 2.70
CA PHE A 62 -5.77 12.26 1.98
C PHE A 62 -6.10 11.99 0.51
N PHE A 63 -7.24 11.33 0.26
CA PHE A 63 -7.70 10.96 -1.07
C PHE A 63 -8.46 12.08 -1.81
N SER A 64 -8.41 13.32 -1.31
CA SER A 64 -9.12 14.49 -1.87
C SER A 64 -10.64 14.29 -2.06
N LEU A 65 -11.25 13.44 -1.23
CA LEU A 65 -12.68 13.23 -1.15
C LEU A 65 -13.35 14.28 -0.26
N LYS A 66 -14.67 14.42 -0.38
CA LYS A 66 -15.45 15.19 0.57
C LYS A 66 -15.35 14.55 1.95
N GLN A 67 -14.90 15.31 2.95
CA GLN A 67 -14.70 14.85 4.33
C GLN A 67 -16.03 14.69 5.08
N THR A 68 -16.85 13.72 4.69
CA THR A 68 -18.15 13.41 5.31
C THR A 68 -18.02 12.72 6.66
N GLY A 69 -16.89 12.04 6.93
CA GLY A 69 -16.71 11.18 8.10
C GLY A 69 -17.60 9.95 8.11
N ARG A 70 -18.09 9.54 6.93
CA ARG A 70 -18.99 8.41 6.72
C ARG A 70 -18.43 7.51 5.62
N LEU A 71 -18.68 6.21 5.74
CA LEU A 71 -18.40 5.23 4.68
C LEU A 71 -19.43 5.36 3.54
N ASP A 72 -19.37 6.48 2.81
CA ASP A 72 -20.16 6.69 1.60
C ASP A 72 -19.60 5.91 0.39
N LEU A 73 -20.35 5.88 -0.71
CA LEU A 73 -20.00 5.08 -1.88
C LEU A 73 -18.63 5.45 -2.48
N GLN A 74 -18.27 6.73 -2.44
CA GLN A 74 -16.96 7.18 -2.94
C GLN A 74 -15.83 6.69 -2.03
N THR A 75 -16.00 6.83 -0.71
CA THR A 75 -15.04 6.33 0.28
C THR A 75 -14.84 4.82 0.15
N LEU A 76 -15.93 4.06 0.05
CA LEU A 76 -15.90 2.61 -0.14
C LEU A 76 -15.25 2.23 -1.47
N SER A 77 -15.49 2.98 -2.54
CA SER A 77 -14.87 2.73 -3.84
C SER A 77 -13.35 2.91 -3.81
N VAL A 78 -12.84 3.85 -3.00
CA VAL A 78 -11.39 4.05 -2.83
C VAL A 78 -10.79 2.97 -1.95
N MET A 79 -11.44 2.62 -0.82
CA MET A 79 -10.95 1.60 0.11
C MET A 79 -10.90 0.18 -0.48
N ARG A 80 -11.66 -0.09 -1.55
CA ARG A 80 -11.69 -1.39 -2.24
C ARG A 80 -10.65 -1.54 -3.34
N LYS A 81 -9.95 -0.47 -3.71
CA LYS A 81 -8.90 -0.55 -4.73
C LYS A 81 -7.69 -1.28 -4.16
N HIS A 82 -7.06 -2.08 -5.01
CA HIS A 82 -5.74 -2.65 -4.74
C HIS A 82 -4.73 -1.51 -4.52
N ARG A 83 -3.84 -1.68 -3.55
CA ARG A 83 -2.98 -0.61 -3.06
C ARG A 83 -1.67 -1.12 -2.45
N CYS A 84 -0.76 -0.18 -2.20
CA CYS A 84 0.42 -0.39 -1.38
C CYS A 84 0.04 -0.64 0.09
N GLY A 85 0.84 -1.49 0.75
CA GLY A 85 0.73 -1.91 2.14
C GLY A 85 1.30 -0.92 3.16
N VAL A 86 2.07 0.08 2.73
CA VAL A 86 2.66 1.13 3.58
C VAL A 86 1.55 2.06 4.11
N PRO A 87 1.63 2.54 5.37
CA PRO A 87 0.65 3.48 5.90
C PRO A 87 0.57 4.82 5.14
N ASP A 88 -0.62 5.45 5.11
CA ASP A 88 -0.85 6.73 4.41
C ASP A 88 -0.48 7.94 5.28
N VAL A 89 -0.58 7.77 6.61
CA VAL A 89 -0.34 8.83 7.60
C VAL A 89 0.70 8.36 8.58
N GLU A 90 1.93 8.49 8.13
CA GLU A 90 3.09 8.22 8.92
C GLU A 90 3.40 9.38 9.88
N ASN A 91 3.75 9.04 11.12
CA ASN A 91 4.14 9.94 12.22
C ASN A 91 5.54 10.57 12.04
N TYR A 92 6.08 10.58 10.81
CA TYR A 92 7.51 10.79 10.54
C TYR A 92 7.83 12.26 10.26
N SER A 93 6.94 13.18 10.65
CA SER A 93 7.18 14.64 10.70
C SER A 93 8.16 15.07 11.82
N PHE A 94 9.12 14.23 12.21
CA PHE A 94 10.12 14.56 13.25
C PHE A 94 11.56 14.17 12.90
N ASN A 95 11.95 14.19 11.61
CA ASN A 95 13.35 14.48 11.29
C ASN A 95 13.50 15.19 9.92
N PRO A 96 14.07 16.41 9.86
CA PRO A 96 14.41 17.09 8.61
C PRO A 96 15.50 16.37 7.79
N ASP A 97 16.23 15.45 8.43
CA ASP A 97 17.11 14.51 7.75
C ASP A 97 16.26 13.34 7.26
N GLN A 98 15.66 13.49 6.07
CA GLN A 98 14.95 12.41 5.37
C GLN A 98 15.81 11.14 5.42
N ILE A 99 15.21 10.04 5.90
CA ILE A 99 15.87 8.72 5.92
C ILE A 99 16.16 8.35 4.46
N LYS A 100 17.42 8.55 4.06
CA LYS A 100 17.92 8.38 2.70
C LYS A 100 19.17 7.53 2.71
N TRP A 101 19.40 6.82 1.62
CA TRP A 101 20.70 6.21 1.38
C TRP A 101 21.79 7.27 1.37
N LYS A 102 22.82 7.08 2.20
CA LYS A 102 23.99 7.97 2.24
C LYS A 102 24.85 7.85 0.97
N ASN A 103 24.73 6.74 0.26
CA ASN A 103 25.44 6.45 -0.97
C ASN A 103 24.49 6.54 -2.17
N HIS A 104 24.98 7.10 -3.28
CA HIS A 104 24.23 7.14 -4.54
C HIS A 104 24.32 5.82 -5.32
N THR A 105 25.28 4.96 -4.98
CA THR A 105 25.31 3.59 -5.49
C THR A 105 24.59 2.67 -4.51
N ILE A 106 23.44 2.15 -4.94
CA ILE A 106 22.56 1.28 -4.17
C ILE A 106 22.62 -0.12 -4.80
N THR A 107 22.94 -1.12 -4.00
CA THR A 107 22.98 -2.52 -4.42
C THR A 107 21.62 -3.16 -4.22
N TYR A 108 21.22 -4.02 -5.14
CA TYR A 108 19.98 -4.79 -5.00
C TYR A 108 20.19 -6.25 -5.36
N ARG A 109 19.39 -7.13 -4.77
CA ARG A 109 19.30 -8.53 -5.16
C ARG A 109 17.85 -9.00 -5.18
N ILE A 110 17.61 -10.11 -5.86
CA ILE A 110 16.29 -10.75 -5.90
C ILE A 110 16.44 -12.07 -5.15
N ASP A 111 15.69 -12.24 -4.06
CA ASP A 111 15.78 -13.41 -3.19
C ASP A 111 14.87 -14.54 -3.67
N GLN A 112 13.59 -14.22 -3.84
CA GLN A 112 12.58 -15.14 -4.37
C GLN A 112 12.01 -14.58 -5.66
N TYR A 113 11.65 -15.47 -6.58
CA TYR A 113 10.97 -15.13 -7.84
C TYR A 113 9.56 -15.73 -7.83
N THR A 114 8.60 -15.03 -8.42
CA THR A 114 7.27 -15.59 -8.70
C THR A 114 7.36 -16.67 -9.79
N PRO A 115 6.60 -17.78 -9.68
CA PRO A 115 6.41 -18.74 -10.77
C PRO A 115 5.49 -18.23 -11.90
N ASP A 116 4.80 -17.10 -11.73
CA ASP A 116 3.89 -16.56 -12.75
C ASP A 116 4.62 -15.99 -13.98
N LEU A 117 5.90 -15.64 -13.81
CA LEU A 117 6.76 -15.03 -14.80
C LEU A 117 8.09 -15.76 -14.91
N THR A 118 8.73 -15.67 -16.06
CA THR A 118 10.13 -16.10 -16.19
C THR A 118 11.04 -15.19 -15.38
N GLN A 119 12.21 -15.71 -14.95
CA GLN A 119 13.20 -14.88 -14.24
C GLN A 119 13.64 -13.66 -15.06
N GLU A 120 13.70 -13.78 -16.38
CA GLU A 120 14.04 -12.68 -17.29
C GLU A 120 12.97 -11.57 -17.29
N GLU A 121 11.68 -11.93 -17.24
CA GLU A 121 10.57 -10.98 -17.16
C GLU A 121 10.54 -10.24 -15.81
N VAL A 122 10.83 -10.95 -14.71
CA VAL A 122 10.98 -10.36 -13.37
C VAL A 122 12.18 -9.41 -13.35
N ASP A 123 13.35 -9.88 -13.79
CA ASP A 123 14.57 -9.08 -13.89
C ASP A 123 14.37 -7.82 -14.73
N THR A 124 13.68 -7.95 -15.86
CA THR A 124 13.38 -6.83 -16.75
C THR A 124 12.43 -5.84 -16.07
N SER A 125 11.40 -6.32 -15.38
CA SER A 125 10.43 -5.47 -14.68
C SER A 125 11.12 -4.65 -13.58
N PHE A 126 11.94 -5.29 -12.75
CA PHE A 126 12.70 -4.59 -11.70
C PHE A 126 13.76 -3.65 -12.26
N ARG A 127 14.48 -4.05 -13.31
CA ARG A 127 15.45 -3.15 -13.98
C ARG A 127 14.77 -1.90 -14.53
N LEU A 128 13.59 -2.04 -15.15
CA LEU A 128 12.82 -0.90 -15.65
C LEU A 128 12.31 -0.02 -14.50
N ALA A 129 11.84 -0.61 -13.41
CA ALA A 129 11.36 0.11 -12.23
C ALA A 129 12.48 0.94 -11.58
N LEU A 130 13.65 0.35 -11.37
CA LEU A 130 14.85 1.05 -10.88
C LEU A 130 15.28 2.18 -11.84
N LYS A 131 15.13 1.95 -13.16
CA LYS A 131 15.45 2.96 -14.17
C LYS A 131 14.60 4.22 -14.03
N VAL A 132 13.32 4.12 -13.65
CA VAL A 132 12.43 5.28 -13.40
C VAL A 132 13.08 6.25 -12.41
N TRP A 133 13.72 5.72 -11.36
CA TRP A 133 14.36 6.51 -10.32
C TRP A 133 15.76 6.98 -10.71
N SER A 134 16.59 6.15 -11.37
CA SER A 134 17.91 6.60 -11.84
C SER A 134 17.84 7.62 -12.98
N ASP A 135 16.72 7.68 -13.71
CA ASP A 135 16.49 8.72 -14.72
C ASP A 135 16.09 10.06 -14.06
N ALA A 136 15.53 10.02 -12.85
CA ALA A 136 15.03 11.20 -12.13
C ALA A 136 16.05 11.79 -11.15
N ALA A 137 16.99 10.98 -10.65
CA ALA A 137 18.00 11.38 -9.67
C ALA A 137 19.35 10.70 -9.97
N PRO A 138 20.49 11.23 -9.48
CA PRO A 138 21.82 10.69 -9.75
C PRO A 138 22.12 9.41 -8.94
N LEU A 139 21.22 8.43 -9.01
CA LEU A 139 21.31 7.13 -8.36
C LEU A 139 21.81 6.08 -9.34
N LYS A 140 22.62 5.14 -8.84
CA LYS A 140 23.11 3.99 -9.58
C LYS A 140 22.70 2.71 -8.88
N PHE A 141 21.97 1.86 -9.57
CA PHE A 141 21.57 0.55 -9.05
C PHE A 141 22.49 -0.55 -9.59
N ILE A 142 22.97 -1.42 -8.70
CA ILE A 142 23.85 -2.55 -9.06
C ILE A 142 23.25 -3.85 -8.55
N LYS A 143 22.93 -4.77 -9.47
CA LYS A 143 22.51 -6.12 -9.08
C LYS A 143 23.72 -6.87 -8.51
N VAL A 144 23.56 -7.46 -7.33
CA VAL A 144 24.57 -8.29 -6.67
C VAL A 144 24.06 -9.71 -6.45
N ASN A 145 24.98 -10.66 -6.37
CA ASN A 145 24.68 -12.09 -6.20
C ASN A 145 25.12 -12.64 -4.82
N HIS A 146 25.49 -11.77 -3.89
CA HIS A 146 25.86 -12.14 -2.52
C HIS A 146 24.78 -11.72 -1.53
N ASP A 147 24.82 -12.31 -0.33
CA ASP A 147 23.71 -12.25 0.64
C ASP A 147 23.36 -10.83 1.13
N LYS A 148 24.34 -9.92 1.14
CA LYS A 148 24.16 -8.54 1.58
C LYS A 148 23.87 -7.61 0.40
N ALA A 149 22.71 -6.97 0.38
CA ALA A 149 22.35 -5.90 -0.55
C ALA A 149 21.65 -4.78 0.22
N ASP A 150 21.60 -3.57 -0.35
CA ASP A 150 20.85 -2.46 0.24
C ASP A 150 19.33 -2.61 0.04
N ILE A 151 18.92 -3.27 -1.05
CA ILE A 151 17.52 -3.57 -1.35
C ILE A 151 17.38 -5.05 -1.71
N ILE A 152 16.62 -5.80 -0.92
CA ILE A 152 16.22 -7.17 -1.24
C ILE A 152 14.79 -7.15 -1.79
N LEU A 153 14.65 -7.63 -3.03
CA LEU A 153 13.34 -7.83 -3.68
C LEU A 153 12.91 -9.28 -3.48
N SER A 154 11.74 -9.51 -2.88
CA SER A 154 11.24 -10.86 -2.64
C SER A 154 9.74 -10.99 -2.84
N PHE A 155 9.30 -12.16 -3.29
CA PHE A 155 7.89 -12.53 -3.35
C PHE A 155 7.58 -13.47 -2.18
N ALA A 156 6.49 -13.21 -1.46
CA ALA A 156 6.10 -14.01 -0.31
C ALA A 156 4.59 -14.01 -0.07
N LYS A 157 4.09 -14.97 0.72
CA LYS A 157 2.67 -15.11 1.03
C LYS A 157 2.41 -14.83 2.51
N LYS A 158 1.32 -14.13 2.80
CA LYS A 158 0.76 -13.98 4.16
C LYS A 158 1.83 -13.56 5.18
N THR A 159 2.08 -14.33 6.23
CA THR A 159 3.16 -14.07 7.18
C THR A 159 4.50 -14.53 6.59
N HIS A 160 5.43 -13.59 6.41
CA HIS A 160 6.65 -13.82 5.63
C HIS A 160 7.93 -13.27 6.27
N GLY A 161 8.04 -13.33 7.60
CA GLY A 161 9.28 -13.00 8.30
C GLY A 161 9.39 -11.56 8.79
N ASP A 162 8.41 -10.72 8.46
CA ASP A 162 8.23 -9.38 9.04
C ASP A 162 6.94 -9.27 9.87
N PHE A 163 6.65 -8.05 10.37
CA PHE A 163 5.46 -7.76 11.18
C PHE A 163 4.24 -7.31 10.33
N PHE A 164 4.32 -7.41 9.01
CA PHE A 164 3.34 -6.85 8.06
C PHE A 164 2.81 -7.95 7.12
N PRO A 165 2.00 -8.91 7.62
CA PRO A 165 1.52 -9.99 6.78
C PRO A 165 0.66 -9.49 5.62
N PHE A 166 0.78 -10.15 4.46
CA PHE A 166 -0.13 -9.97 3.33
C PHE A 166 -1.52 -10.54 3.59
N ASP A 167 -2.52 -10.02 2.88
CA ASP A 167 -3.95 -10.35 3.01
C ASP A 167 -4.46 -11.40 2.02
N GLY A 168 -3.59 -11.91 1.15
CA GLY A 168 -3.96 -12.85 0.10
C GLY A 168 -4.44 -12.11 -1.14
N PRO A 169 -5.20 -12.76 -2.04
CA PRO A 169 -5.51 -12.15 -3.33
C PRO A 169 -6.31 -10.84 -3.22
N LYS A 170 -5.85 -9.82 -3.94
CA LYS A 170 -6.29 -8.42 -3.95
C LYS A 170 -5.96 -7.70 -2.64
N GLY A 171 -6.34 -6.42 -2.56
CA GLY A 171 -6.08 -5.63 -1.35
C GLY A 171 -4.66 -5.08 -1.39
N VAL A 172 -3.75 -5.62 -0.59
CA VAL A 172 -2.35 -5.18 -0.57
C VAL A 172 -1.50 -6.01 -1.52
N LEU A 173 -0.97 -5.37 -2.57
CA LEU A 173 -0.16 -6.07 -3.57
C LEU A 173 1.32 -6.20 -3.18
N ALA A 174 1.81 -5.24 -2.40
CA ALA A 174 3.21 -5.16 -2.00
C ALA A 174 3.37 -4.17 -0.83
N HIS A 175 4.54 -4.21 -0.20
CA HIS A 175 5.03 -3.15 0.69
C HIS A 175 6.55 -3.03 0.58
N ALA A 176 7.07 -1.93 1.12
CA ALA A 176 8.50 -1.71 1.22
C ALA A 176 8.86 -1.00 2.53
N PHE A 177 10.14 -1.04 2.86
CA PHE A 177 10.71 -0.38 4.03
C PHE A 177 11.55 0.82 3.60
N GLU A 178 11.56 1.86 4.44
CA GLU A 178 12.44 3.02 4.26
C GLU A 178 13.92 2.62 4.23
N PRO A 179 14.81 3.45 3.64
CA PRO A 179 16.26 3.21 3.64
C PRO A 179 16.81 2.89 5.03
N GLY A 180 17.60 1.83 5.19
CA GLY A 180 18.10 1.48 6.51
C GLY A 180 19.00 0.26 6.54
N GLU A 181 19.34 -0.17 7.75
CA GLU A 181 20.02 -1.45 7.98
C GLU A 181 18.99 -2.58 8.08
N ASP A 182 19.48 -3.82 8.05
CA ASP A 182 18.68 -5.06 8.11
C ASP A 182 17.61 -5.15 7.01
N MET A 183 16.33 -4.98 7.35
CA MET A 183 15.21 -4.99 6.38
C MET A 183 14.96 -3.62 5.74
N GLY A 184 15.70 -2.58 6.16
CA GLY A 184 15.56 -1.24 5.60
C GLY A 184 15.92 -1.24 4.11
N GLY A 185 15.01 -0.75 3.27
CA GLY A 185 15.13 -0.78 1.81
C GLY A 185 14.42 -1.94 1.12
N ASP A 186 14.14 -3.02 1.83
CA ASP A 186 13.58 -4.23 1.23
C ASP A 186 12.17 -3.98 0.67
N VAL A 187 11.83 -4.73 -0.39
CA VAL A 187 10.53 -4.70 -1.05
C VAL A 187 9.96 -6.10 -1.11
N HIS A 188 8.76 -6.27 -0.57
CA HIS A 188 8.04 -7.53 -0.59
C HIS A 188 6.81 -7.43 -1.49
N PHE A 189 6.61 -8.43 -2.33
CA PHE A 189 5.47 -8.56 -3.25
C PHE A 189 4.58 -9.73 -2.79
N ASP A 190 3.26 -9.54 -2.76
CA ASP A 190 2.33 -10.61 -2.38
C ASP A 190 2.26 -11.67 -3.49
N GLU A 191 2.76 -12.86 -3.18
CA GLU A 191 2.76 -14.02 -4.09
C GLU A 191 1.40 -14.74 -4.12
N ASP A 192 0.39 -14.29 -3.37
CA ASP A 192 -1.00 -14.70 -3.59
C ASP A 192 -1.68 -13.92 -4.73
N GLU A 193 -1.02 -12.90 -5.29
CA GLU A 193 -1.43 -12.21 -6.52
C GLU A 193 -0.95 -12.92 -7.78
N ILE A 194 -1.61 -12.64 -8.92
CA ILE A 194 -1.17 -13.13 -10.24
C ILE A 194 -0.34 -12.04 -10.91
N TRP A 195 0.97 -12.25 -11.02
CA TRP A 195 1.91 -11.27 -11.57
C TRP A 195 1.99 -11.33 -13.09
N THR A 196 2.03 -10.16 -13.71
CA THR A 196 2.21 -10.02 -15.17
C THR A 196 3.28 -8.96 -15.47
N MET A 197 3.97 -9.13 -16.61
CA MET A 197 4.97 -8.17 -17.06
C MET A 197 4.31 -6.82 -17.41
N GLY A 198 4.98 -5.72 -17.11
CA GLY A 198 4.50 -4.37 -17.42
C GLY A 198 3.60 -3.80 -16.31
N TYR A 199 2.31 -3.59 -16.59
CA TYR A 199 1.46 -2.78 -15.71
C TYR A 199 1.25 -3.36 -14.30
N ASN A 200 1.47 -4.66 -14.08
CA ASN A 200 1.33 -5.27 -12.76
C ASN A 200 2.65 -5.21 -11.98
N LEU A 201 3.67 -6.00 -12.36
CA LEU A 201 4.91 -6.07 -11.57
C LEU A 201 5.76 -4.80 -11.68
N PHE A 202 5.93 -4.22 -12.87
CA PHE A 202 6.79 -3.04 -13.03
C PHE A 202 6.20 -1.80 -12.36
N THR A 203 4.88 -1.55 -12.47
CA THR A 203 4.25 -0.38 -11.83
C THR A 203 4.32 -0.48 -10.31
N VAL A 204 3.99 -1.66 -9.76
CA VAL A 204 4.06 -1.92 -8.32
C VAL A 204 5.49 -1.79 -7.83
N ALA A 205 6.46 -2.45 -8.49
CA ALA A 205 7.86 -2.33 -8.11
C ALA A 205 8.38 -0.88 -8.18
N ALA A 206 7.99 -0.11 -9.20
CA ALA A 206 8.42 1.28 -9.33
C ALA A 206 7.88 2.14 -8.17
N HIS A 207 6.64 1.91 -7.73
CA HIS A 207 6.05 2.55 -6.55
C HIS A 207 6.80 2.18 -5.28
N GLU A 208 6.93 0.88 -5.00
CA GLU A 208 7.52 0.39 -3.75
C GLU A 208 9.01 0.77 -3.63
N LEU A 209 9.74 0.77 -4.74
CA LEU A 209 11.12 1.29 -4.77
C LEU A 209 11.20 2.78 -4.41
N GLY A 210 10.13 3.56 -4.59
CA GLY A 210 10.06 4.92 -4.07
C GLY A 210 10.13 4.96 -2.55
N HIS A 211 9.43 4.06 -1.86
CA HIS A 211 9.53 3.89 -0.41
C HIS A 211 10.92 3.42 0.00
N SER A 212 11.50 2.45 -0.72
CA SER A 212 12.90 2.03 -0.52
C SER A 212 13.93 3.14 -0.74
N LEU A 213 13.54 4.26 -1.34
CA LEU A 213 14.36 5.47 -1.52
C LEU A 213 14.00 6.61 -0.55
N GLY A 214 13.02 6.40 0.34
CA GLY A 214 12.60 7.34 1.38
C GLY A 214 11.45 8.27 0.98
N LEU A 215 10.68 7.93 -0.06
CA LEU A 215 9.48 8.68 -0.43
C LEU A 215 8.25 8.16 0.32
N SER A 216 7.42 9.07 0.82
CA SER A 216 6.08 8.74 1.34
C SER A 216 5.03 8.79 0.25
N HIS A 217 3.83 8.29 0.56
CA HIS A 217 2.69 8.38 -0.35
C HIS A 217 2.34 9.83 -0.72
N SER A 218 1.99 10.03 -2.00
CA SER A 218 1.46 11.29 -2.53
C SER A 218 -0.06 11.34 -2.45
N LYS A 219 -0.60 12.55 -2.27
CA LYS A 219 -2.05 12.83 -2.36
C LYS A 219 -2.52 13.09 -3.80
N ASP A 220 -1.60 13.27 -4.74
CA ASP A 220 -1.89 13.49 -6.15
C ASP A 220 -2.19 12.14 -6.85
N PRO A 221 -3.43 11.90 -7.34
CA PRO A 221 -3.79 10.66 -8.01
C PRO A 221 -3.01 10.37 -9.30
N SER A 222 -2.30 11.35 -9.87
CA SER A 222 -1.45 11.16 -11.05
C SER A 222 -0.02 10.74 -10.71
N SER A 223 0.37 10.81 -9.43
CA SER A 223 1.71 10.44 -8.97
C SER A 223 1.90 8.92 -8.96
N LEU A 224 3.11 8.47 -9.29
CA LEU A 224 3.53 7.08 -9.09
C LEU A 224 3.39 6.67 -7.63
N MET A 225 3.67 7.59 -6.68
CA MET A 225 3.58 7.36 -5.24
C MET A 225 2.15 7.49 -4.68
N TYR A 226 1.12 7.55 -5.52
CA TYR A 226 -0.26 7.47 -5.02
C TYR A 226 -0.56 6.03 -4.56
N PRO A 227 -1.11 5.81 -3.35
CA PRO A 227 -1.16 4.49 -2.72
C PRO A 227 -2.01 3.47 -3.47
N ASN A 228 -3.08 3.92 -4.14
CA ASN A 228 -3.92 3.03 -4.93
C ASN A 228 -3.33 2.87 -6.32
N TYR A 229 -3.03 1.64 -6.71
CA TYR A 229 -2.47 1.36 -8.02
C TYR A 229 -3.44 1.78 -9.13
N ASN A 230 -3.00 2.73 -9.95
CA ASN A 230 -3.71 3.10 -11.15
C ASN A 230 -3.26 2.18 -12.29
N TYR A 231 -4.15 1.30 -12.71
CA TYR A 231 -3.99 0.61 -13.99
C TYR A 231 -4.13 1.66 -15.10
N TYR A 232 -3.00 2.12 -15.62
CA TYR A 232 -2.97 2.93 -16.82
C TYR A 232 -3.44 2.06 -18.00
N ASN A 233 -4.69 2.24 -18.42
CA ASN A 233 -5.20 1.58 -19.62
C ASN A 233 -4.32 1.99 -20.81
N GLY A 234 -3.75 0.99 -21.48
CA GLY A 234 -2.75 1.15 -22.53
C GLY A 234 -3.18 2.09 -23.66
N ALA A 235 -2.63 3.30 -23.64
CA ALA A 235 -2.32 4.10 -24.82
C ALA A 235 -1.42 5.27 -24.34
N HIS A 236 -0.11 5.17 -24.60
CA HIS A 236 0.85 6.28 -24.48
C HIS A 236 1.03 6.95 -23.09
N GLY A 237 1.32 6.17 -22.04
CA GLY A 237 1.77 6.72 -20.75
C GLY A 237 3.18 6.23 -20.39
N SER A 238 4.19 7.07 -20.56
CA SER A 238 5.50 6.85 -19.92
C SER A 238 5.27 6.89 -18.41
N VAL A 239 5.48 5.78 -17.69
CA VAL A 239 5.59 5.84 -16.23
C VAL A 239 6.82 6.68 -15.92
N ARG A 240 6.60 7.83 -15.28
CA ARG A 240 7.64 8.76 -14.87
C ARG A 240 7.54 8.90 -13.36
N ALA A 241 8.67 9.15 -12.72
CA ALA A 241 8.73 9.45 -11.28
C ALA A 241 7.85 10.65 -10.86
N GLY A 242 7.27 11.41 -11.81
CA GLY A 242 6.55 12.64 -11.54
C GLY A 242 7.48 13.70 -10.93
N ASN A 243 6.91 14.79 -10.42
CA ASN A 243 7.66 15.82 -9.69
C ASN A 243 8.10 15.37 -8.28
N CYS A 244 8.37 14.08 -8.08
CA CYS A 244 8.89 13.57 -6.82
C CYS A 244 10.32 14.07 -6.65
N VAL A 245 10.54 14.92 -5.65
CA VAL A 245 11.87 15.40 -5.29
C VAL A 245 12.51 14.33 -4.41
N LEU A 246 13.41 13.54 -5.02
CA LEU A 246 14.31 12.61 -4.32
C LEU A 246 15.41 13.38 -3.57
#